data_AF-A0AA88YDX8-F1
#
_entry.id   AF-A0AA88YDX8-F1
#
_cell.length_a   1.000
_cell.length_b   1.000
_cell.length_c   1.000
_cell.angle_alpha   90.00
_cell.angle_beta   90.00
_cell.angle_gamma   90.00
#
_symmetry.space_group_name_H-M   'P 1'
#
loop_
_entity.id
_entity.type
_entity.pdbx_description
1 polymer ?
#
loop_
_entity_poly.entity_id
_entity_poly.type
_entity_poly.pdbx_seq_one_letter_code
_entity_poly.pdbx_strand_id
1 'polypeptide(L)'
;MSDEELSKYIPLHGERLRVKKFIREKGTKRQNGKRSALLKVLQEKIETKRNKSSKGKTAVESTVDETDDEMRESNRRFGNQNASKDMRKVEIGWIHKTSKKSIQIRSRRGGGTRRIAMQKNATKKELLDEGKKLFFPNGKSPQGIETDFDFDLWDYQDRTMNEEVTIGQMYRETKMPILRFYLASIEKDCITVDEHSASSQDDNGSFYSAPSQDDTDRFTDPIQPATASKVDIVSEAMQLAGIETEEIGDITEERPLVTDEYTEDLNIQPPTGDRLNVPITESLDIPMPTADNTDNDSIMIQLHRGQIMKEMIDNFIPIQDPMSQIIKLQLIMPNGELEAAEDAGGVTRDILVEFWTSFYDECTLGSSHKVPCLRHDFGQREWLSVAKIIAFGWCSVKYFPIKLSPIFMQYCMYGRFSDNILDSFFKYIPENDAKTLRAALDDVSSVDEEELYDIFSQFDLKRVPRQTNMDRIIREMAHKELIQAAMFVSDCWYPVLRGLHLPVEKLLSLYKDLIPNPRRVLSLLKFPDDLCADGQTTSNHLKRFIRGLDDNLLTRFLRFCTGADLLTEGSITVSFVDVQGVQRQPVAHTCSSMLELPKKYDNYLQFRSEFSNVLKSDIWIMDII
;
A
#
# COMPACT_ATOMS: atom_id res chain seq x y z
N MET A 1 13.14 32.85 7.09
CA MET A 1 13.00 33.01 5.63
C MET A 1 11.54 32.80 5.33
N SER A 2 10.85 33.79 4.78
CA SER A 2 9.41 33.69 4.45
C SER A 2 9.18 32.71 3.30
N ASP A 3 7.92 32.31 3.05
CA ASP A 3 7.66 31.46 1.88
C ASP A 3 7.98 32.18 0.56
N GLU A 4 7.75 33.50 0.48
CA GLU A 4 8.09 34.29 -0.72
C GLU A 4 9.60 34.36 -0.97
N GLU A 5 10.41 34.27 0.08
CA GLU A 5 11.87 34.21 -0.07
C GLU A 5 12.33 32.82 -0.50
N LEU A 6 11.72 31.75 0.05
CA LEU A 6 12.04 30.37 -0.31
C LEU A 6 11.57 30.00 -1.72
N SER A 7 10.47 30.59 -2.20
CA SER A 7 9.93 30.34 -3.56
C SER A 7 10.91 30.74 -4.67
N LYS A 8 11.82 31.68 -4.39
CA LYS A 8 12.90 32.08 -5.31
C LYS A 8 13.94 30.98 -5.54
N TYR A 9 14.07 30.03 -4.61
CA TYR A 9 15.11 28.99 -4.64
C TYR A 9 14.55 27.58 -4.81
N ILE A 10 13.33 27.33 -4.33
CA ILE A 10 12.67 26.03 -4.40
C ILE A 10 11.29 26.27 -5.02
N PRO A 11 11.11 26.01 -6.33
CA PRO A 11 9.87 26.33 -7.05
C PRO A 11 8.65 25.54 -6.55
N LEU A 12 8.87 24.28 -6.15
CA LEU A 12 7.83 23.37 -5.67
C LEU A 12 7.50 23.64 -4.20
N HIS A 13 6.25 24.00 -3.92
CA HIS A 13 5.83 24.34 -2.55
C HIS A 13 5.94 23.16 -1.59
N GLY A 14 5.59 21.94 -2.01
CA GLY A 14 5.76 20.73 -1.19
C GLY A 14 7.22 20.45 -0.77
N GLU A 15 8.20 20.89 -1.56
CA GLU A 15 9.62 20.82 -1.18
C GLU A 15 10.02 21.96 -0.24
N ARG A 16 9.46 23.16 -0.42
CA ARG A 16 9.62 24.27 0.55
C ARG A 16 9.11 23.88 1.94
N LEU A 17 7.96 23.20 1.99
CA LEU A 17 7.36 22.69 3.22
C LEU A 17 8.27 21.64 3.89
N ARG A 18 8.79 20.67 3.13
CA ARG A 18 9.75 19.68 3.64
C ARG A 18 11.04 20.33 4.16
N VAL A 19 11.53 21.38 3.50
CA VAL A 19 12.71 22.12 3.96
C VAL A 19 12.43 22.91 5.24
N LYS A 20 11.28 23.59 5.35
CA LYS A 20 10.87 24.28 6.60
C LYS A 20 10.75 23.29 7.76
N LYS A 21 10.08 22.16 7.56
CA LYS A 21 9.95 21.07 8.55
C LYS A 21 11.31 20.51 8.95
N PHE A 22 12.18 20.21 7.99
CA PHE A 22 13.54 19.73 8.23
C PHE A 22 14.39 20.72 9.05
N ILE A 23 14.28 22.02 8.77
CA ILE A 23 14.98 23.07 9.52
C ILE A 23 14.42 23.17 10.95
N ARG A 24 13.10 23.08 11.14
CA ARG A 24 12.43 23.09 12.45
C ARG A 24 12.83 21.88 13.30
N GLU A 25 12.82 20.68 12.72
CA GLU A 25 13.25 19.42 13.35
C GLU A 25 14.75 19.39 13.68
N LYS A 26 15.59 20.04 12.87
CA LYS A 26 17.01 20.23 13.21
C LYS A 26 17.27 21.38 14.17
N GLY A 27 16.33 22.33 14.29
CA GLY A 27 16.35 23.40 15.28
C GLY A 27 16.16 22.85 16.70
N THR A 28 15.21 21.93 16.88
CA THR A 28 14.93 21.26 18.15
C THR A 28 16.00 20.22 18.52
N LYS A 29 16.57 19.50 17.54
CA LYS A 29 17.68 18.54 17.77
C LYS A 29 19.08 19.17 17.97
N ARG A 30 19.19 20.51 18.01
CA ARG A 30 20.48 21.23 18.05
C ARG A 30 21.02 21.55 19.45
N GLN A 31 20.48 21.00 20.53
CA GLN A 31 21.22 20.88 21.79
C GLN A 31 22.11 19.63 21.80
N ASN A 32 23.02 19.53 20.82
CA ASN A 32 24.02 18.46 20.78
C ASN A 32 25.26 18.90 21.59
N GLY A 33 25.40 18.40 22.82
CA GLY A 33 26.53 18.68 23.73
C GLY A 33 27.93 18.42 23.16
N LYS A 34 28.04 17.69 22.04
CA LYS A 34 29.30 17.49 21.31
C LYS A 34 29.79 18.76 20.59
N ARG A 35 28.88 19.63 20.11
CA ARG A 35 29.27 20.89 19.42
C ARG A 35 29.70 21.97 20.40
N SER A 36 29.09 22.04 21.59
CA SER A 36 29.52 22.95 22.66
C SER A 36 30.86 22.52 23.25
N ALA A 37 31.10 21.21 23.42
CA ALA A 37 32.41 20.68 23.83
C ALA A 37 33.51 21.02 22.80
N LEU A 38 33.23 20.83 21.50
CA LEU A 38 34.16 21.21 20.44
C LEU A 38 34.44 22.72 20.39
N LEU A 39 33.42 23.56 20.58
CA LEU A 39 33.60 25.02 20.63
C LEU A 39 34.39 25.47 21.86
N LYS A 40 34.19 24.84 23.04
CA LYS A 40 35.03 25.08 24.22
C LYS A 40 36.49 24.72 23.97
N VAL A 41 36.76 23.55 23.40
CA VAL A 41 38.13 23.13 23.04
C VAL A 41 38.76 24.07 22.00
N LEU A 42 37.96 24.58 21.06
CA LEU A 42 38.42 25.55 20.06
C LEU A 42 38.70 26.93 20.67
N GLN A 43 37.86 27.38 21.61
CA GLN A 43 38.08 28.62 22.36
C GLN A 43 39.34 28.53 23.23
N GLU A 44 39.54 27.42 23.96
CA GLU A 44 40.75 27.16 24.73
C GLU A 44 42.01 27.11 23.84
N LYS A 45 41.92 26.52 22.64
CA LYS A 45 43.03 26.50 21.66
C LYS A 45 43.32 27.88 21.03
N ILE A 46 42.31 28.73 20.90
CA ILE A 46 42.48 30.11 20.39
C ILE A 46 43.06 31.01 21.48
N GLU A 47 42.60 30.89 22.73
CA GLU A 47 43.14 31.64 23.87
C GLU A 47 44.59 31.25 24.19
N THR A 48 44.93 29.97 24.14
CA THR A 48 46.33 29.51 24.30
C THR A 48 47.25 29.97 23.16
N LYS A 49 46.72 30.19 21.94
CA LYS A 49 47.47 30.82 20.83
C LYS A 49 47.60 32.33 21.00
N ARG A 50 46.60 33.02 21.54
CA ARG A 50 46.61 34.47 21.79
C ARG A 50 47.51 34.85 22.96
N ASN A 51 47.55 34.03 24.01
CA ASN A 51 48.37 34.27 25.20
C ASN A 51 49.85 33.86 25.03
N LYS A 52 50.20 33.14 23.96
CA LYS A 52 51.60 32.90 23.55
C LYS A 52 52.17 34.03 22.68
N SER A 53 51.33 34.94 22.14
CA SER A 53 51.80 36.08 21.34
C SER A 53 51.89 37.40 22.11
N SER A 54 51.58 37.41 23.41
CA SER A 54 51.48 38.64 24.23
C SER A 54 52.39 38.66 25.46
N LYS A 55 53.29 37.68 25.63
CA LYS A 55 54.34 37.68 26.66
C LYS A 55 55.71 37.77 26.01
N GLY A 56 56.14 39.00 25.73
CA GLY A 56 57.47 39.29 25.22
C GLY A 56 57.55 40.67 24.59
N LYS A 57 57.45 41.72 25.41
CA LYS A 57 58.04 43.06 25.14
C LYS A 57 57.84 43.96 26.36
N THR A 58 58.78 43.87 27.29
CA THR A 58 59.11 44.94 28.22
C THR A 58 60.56 45.33 27.94
N ALA A 59 60.80 46.64 27.87
CA ALA A 59 62.09 47.34 27.96
C ALA A 59 62.99 47.43 26.70
N VAL A 60 63.08 48.69 26.21
CA VAL A 60 64.29 49.49 25.90
C VAL A 60 65.01 49.34 24.54
N GLU A 61 65.13 50.52 23.91
CA GLU A 61 66.06 51.08 22.91
C GLU A 61 66.82 50.22 21.88
N SER A 62 66.64 50.65 20.63
CA SER A 62 67.67 50.91 19.60
C SER A 62 68.27 49.75 18.76
N THR A 63 68.38 50.08 17.46
CA THR A 63 69.21 49.52 16.38
C THR A 63 68.90 48.14 15.76
N VAL A 64 68.40 48.23 14.52
CA VAL A 64 68.91 47.65 13.24
C VAL A 64 69.17 46.13 13.11
N ASP A 65 68.49 45.60 12.08
CA ASP A 65 68.79 44.51 11.13
C ASP A 65 68.63 43.01 11.43
N GLU A 66 67.99 42.41 10.41
CA GLU A 66 68.18 41.08 9.81
C GLU A 66 67.87 39.83 10.65
N THR A 67 66.71 39.21 10.36
CA THR A 67 66.55 37.83 9.83
C THR A 67 65.14 37.30 10.14
N ASP A 68 64.17 37.63 9.28
CA ASP A 68 62.76 37.19 9.42
C ASP A 68 62.32 36.26 8.26
N ASP A 69 63.29 35.73 7.50
CA ASP A 69 63.03 35.00 6.24
C ASP A 69 62.98 33.46 6.37
N GLU A 70 63.38 32.87 7.50
CA GLU A 70 63.38 31.39 7.63
C GLU A 70 62.11 30.81 8.28
N MET A 71 61.23 31.62 8.88
CA MET A 71 60.03 31.09 9.56
C MET A 71 58.73 31.17 8.74
N ARG A 72 58.75 31.83 7.58
CA ARG A 72 57.56 32.04 6.73
C ARG A 72 57.34 30.97 5.65
N GLU A 73 58.27 30.04 5.47
CA GLU A 73 58.13 29.00 4.43
C GLU A 73 57.32 27.77 4.85
N SER A 74 57.07 27.54 6.15
CA SER A 74 56.44 26.31 6.64
C SER A 74 54.90 26.24 6.52
N ASN A 75 54.24 27.28 5.99
CA ASN A 75 52.77 27.36 5.94
C ASN A 75 52.17 27.50 4.54
N ARG A 76 52.93 27.19 3.47
CA ARG A 76 52.31 26.97 2.16
C ARG A 76 51.48 25.70 2.21
N ARG A 77 50.15 25.87 2.14
CA ARG A 77 49.19 24.77 1.93
C ARG A 77 49.62 24.01 0.68
N PHE A 78 50.24 22.84 0.84
CA PHE A 78 50.45 21.91 -0.26
C PHE A 78 49.09 21.67 -0.92
N GLY A 79 49.03 21.78 -2.25
CA GLY A 79 47.82 21.54 -3.02
C GLY A 79 47.17 20.18 -2.71
N ASN A 80 45.96 19.95 -3.20
CA ASN A 80 45.17 18.75 -2.92
C ASN A 80 45.99 17.46 -3.10
N GLN A 81 46.42 16.83 -2.00
CA GLN A 81 47.22 15.60 -1.99
C GLN A 81 46.50 14.40 -2.63
N ASN A 82 45.19 14.51 -2.90
CA ASN A 82 44.47 13.49 -3.66
C ASN A 82 44.76 13.58 -5.17
N ALA A 83 45.15 14.75 -5.69
CA ALA A 83 45.53 14.92 -7.08
C ALA A 83 46.82 14.17 -7.43
N SER A 84 47.75 14.04 -6.48
CA SER A 84 49.04 13.35 -6.64
C SER A 84 49.00 11.83 -6.50
N LYS A 85 47.89 11.23 -6.07
CA LYS A 85 47.75 9.76 -6.00
C LYS A 85 47.63 9.14 -7.39
N ASP A 86 48.39 8.10 -7.69
CA ASP A 86 48.38 7.42 -9.00
C ASP A 86 47.18 6.49 -9.23
N MET A 87 46.47 6.14 -8.15
CA MET A 87 45.26 5.33 -8.19
C MET A 87 43.99 6.19 -8.14
N ARG A 88 42.93 5.74 -8.82
CA ARG A 88 41.59 6.33 -8.80
C ARG A 88 40.54 5.25 -8.55
N LYS A 89 39.50 5.60 -7.78
CA LYS A 89 38.39 4.68 -7.48
C LYS A 89 37.32 4.80 -8.54
N VAL A 90 37.04 3.73 -9.27
CA VAL A 90 36.01 3.67 -10.30
C VAL A 90 34.93 2.65 -9.93
N GLU A 91 33.74 2.81 -10.50
CA GLU A 91 32.61 1.91 -10.34
C GLU A 91 32.36 1.12 -11.63
N ILE A 92 32.22 -0.20 -11.55
CA ILE A 92 31.88 -1.04 -12.70
C ILE A 92 30.56 -1.78 -12.40
N GLY A 93 29.55 -1.59 -13.25
CA GLY A 93 28.33 -2.38 -13.29
C GLY A 93 28.31 -3.37 -14.45
N TRP A 94 27.25 -4.16 -14.57
CA TRP A 94 27.08 -5.13 -15.65
C TRP A 94 25.74 -4.92 -16.35
N ILE A 95 25.79 -4.84 -17.69
CA ILE A 95 24.65 -4.82 -18.60
C ILE A 95 24.75 -6.05 -19.50
N HIS A 96 23.64 -6.76 -19.65
CA HIS A 96 23.51 -7.92 -20.53
C HIS A 96 22.57 -7.57 -21.68
N LYS A 97 23.05 -7.71 -22.91
CA LYS A 97 22.32 -7.38 -24.13
C LYS A 97 21.95 -8.67 -24.85
N THR A 98 20.65 -8.93 -24.86
CA THR A 98 20.00 -9.98 -25.67
C THR A 98 19.46 -9.32 -26.96
N SER A 99 19.22 -10.11 -28.01
CA SER A 99 18.65 -9.66 -29.29
C SER A 99 17.43 -8.73 -29.18
N LYS A 100 16.67 -8.80 -28.09
CA LYS A 100 15.44 -8.01 -27.86
C LYS A 100 15.59 -6.83 -26.88
N LYS A 101 16.61 -6.78 -26.01
CA LYS A 101 16.73 -5.76 -24.95
C LYS A 101 18.09 -5.73 -24.24
N SER A 102 18.47 -4.56 -23.73
CA SER A 102 19.61 -4.35 -22.81
C SER A 102 19.13 -4.31 -21.36
N ILE A 103 19.63 -5.20 -20.50
CA ILE A 103 19.20 -5.33 -19.10
C ILE A 103 20.39 -5.16 -18.16
N GLN A 104 20.29 -4.24 -17.20
CA GLN A 104 21.27 -4.12 -16.12
C GLN A 104 21.14 -5.29 -15.13
N ILE A 105 22.22 -6.05 -14.92
CA ILE A 105 22.23 -7.17 -13.97
C ILE A 105 22.48 -6.65 -12.55
N ARG A 106 21.50 -6.88 -11.66
CA ARG A 106 21.52 -6.44 -10.24
C ARG A 106 22.26 -7.44 -9.34
N SER A 107 22.65 -7.00 -8.14
CA SER A 107 23.46 -7.78 -7.19
C SER A 107 22.92 -9.18 -6.88
N ARG A 108 21.59 -9.35 -6.80
CA ARG A 108 20.94 -10.65 -6.54
C ARG A 108 21.18 -11.70 -7.63
N ARG A 109 21.50 -11.27 -8.86
CA ARG A 109 21.79 -12.14 -10.02
C ARG A 109 23.28 -12.17 -10.37
N GLY A 110 24.16 -11.97 -9.38
CA GLY A 110 25.61 -11.96 -9.56
C GLY A 110 26.20 -10.66 -10.13
N GLY A 111 25.36 -9.71 -10.57
CA GLY A 111 25.80 -8.39 -11.03
C GLY A 111 25.95 -7.36 -9.91
N GLY A 112 25.44 -6.15 -10.14
CA GLY A 112 25.52 -5.01 -9.23
C GLY A 112 26.84 -4.24 -9.34
N THR A 113 26.82 -2.95 -8.99
CA THR A 113 28.00 -2.08 -9.12
C THR A 113 29.08 -2.42 -8.10
N ARG A 114 30.31 -2.62 -8.56
CA ARG A 114 31.51 -2.86 -7.74
C ARG A 114 32.44 -1.65 -7.78
N ARG A 115 33.07 -1.33 -6.65
CA ARG A 115 34.07 -0.25 -6.55
C ARG A 115 35.47 -0.85 -6.58
N ILE A 116 36.27 -0.45 -7.55
CA ILE A 116 37.66 -0.90 -7.70
C ILE A 116 38.62 0.29 -7.76
N ALA A 117 39.89 0.07 -7.46
CA ALA A 117 40.94 1.08 -7.60
C ALA A 117 41.81 0.74 -8.82
N MET A 118 41.90 1.66 -9.77
CA MET A 118 42.64 1.51 -11.03
C MET A 118 43.73 2.56 -11.14
N GLN A 119 44.79 2.27 -11.88
CA GLN A 119 45.83 3.26 -12.19
C GLN A 119 45.27 4.35 -13.12
N LYS A 120 45.78 5.58 -13.02
CA LYS A 120 45.35 6.69 -13.88
C LYS A 120 45.63 6.47 -15.37
N ASN A 121 46.68 5.75 -15.71
CA ASN A 121 47.03 5.39 -17.09
C ASN A 121 46.26 4.17 -17.62
N ALA A 122 45.43 3.53 -16.79
CA ALA A 122 44.64 2.38 -17.23
C ALA A 122 43.69 2.76 -18.37
N THR A 123 43.56 1.85 -19.33
CA THR A 123 42.81 2.01 -20.57
C THR A 123 41.53 1.15 -20.57
N LYS A 124 40.72 1.26 -21.64
CA LYS A 124 39.51 0.45 -21.82
C LYS A 124 39.76 -1.04 -21.66
N LYS A 125 40.88 -1.55 -22.19
CA LYS A 125 41.24 -2.97 -22.15
C LYS A 125 41.42 -3.48 -20.72
N GLU A 126 42.14 -2.73 -19.89
CA GLU A 126 42.37 -3.11 -18.49
C GLU A 126 41.08 -3.08 -17.67
N LEU A 127 40.17 -2.14 -17.95
CA LEU A 127 38.85 -2.08 -17.33
C LEU A 127 37.93 -3.23 -17.78
N LEU A 128 38.02 -3.65 -19.04
CA LEU A 128 37.33 -4.82 -19.58
C LEU A 128 37.78 -6.10 -18.86
N ASP A 129 39.09 -6.29 -18.73
CA ASP A 129 39.68 -7.45 -18.06
C ASP A 129 39.28 -7.52 -16.58
N GLU A 130 39.29 -6.38 -15.87
CA GLU A 130 38.80 -6.31 -14.49
C GLU A 130 37.28 -6.52 -14.39
N GLY A 131 36.50 -5.98 -15.33
CA GLY A 131 35.07 -6.25 -15.41
C GLY A 131 34.76 -7.75 -15.58
N LYS A 132 35.48 -8.43 -16.47
CA LYS A 132 35.34 -9.89 -16.68
C LYS A 132 35.69 -10.67 -15.42
N LYS A 133 36.78 -10.35 -14.73
CA LYS A 133 37.13 -10.98 -13.44
C LYS A 133 36.04 -10.81 -12.38
N LEU A 134 35.36 -9.66 -12.37
CA LEU A 134 34.31 -9.36 -11.39
C LEU A 134 32.99 -10.09 -11.65
N PHE A 135 32.59 -10.25 -12.93
CA PHE A 135 31.26 -10.76 -13.30
C PHE A 135 31.28 -12.18 -13.92
N PHE A 136 32.44 -12.64 -14.39
CA PHE A 136 32.67 -13.98 -14.97
C PHE A 136 33.82 -14.69 -14.24
N PRO A 137 33.75 -14.90 -12.91
CA PRO A 137 34.78 -15.65 -12.19
C PRO A 137 34.92 -17.06 -12.78
N ASN A 138 36.14 -17.46 -13.12
CA ASN A 138 36.43 -18.74 -13.81
C ASN A 138 35.74 -18.88 -15.19
N GLY A 139 35.47 -17.76 -15.88
CA GLY A 139 34.86 -17.74 -17.20
C GLY A 139 33.36 -18.08 -17.23
N LYS A 140 32.69 -18.07 -16.07
CA LYS A 140 31.25 -18.38 -15.95
C LYS A 140 30.52 -17.29 -15.20
N SER A 141 29.33 -16.95 -15.66
CA SER A 141 28.40 -16.05 -14.96
C SER A 141 27.00 -16.69 -14.88
N PRO A 142 26.07 -16.12 -14.09
CA PRO A 142 24.67 -16.52 -14.10
C PRO A 142 23.93 -16.31 -15.44
N GLN A 143 24.55 -15.67 -16.44
CA GLN A 143 23.97 -15.50 -17.78
C GLN A 143 24.59 -16.45 -18.82
N GLY A 144 25.71 -17.12 -18.53
CA GLY A 144 26.35 -18.05 -19.45
C GLY A 144 27.87 -18.11 -19.31
N ILE A 145 28.53 -18.78 -20.25
CA ILE A 145 29.99 -18.92 -20.31
C ILE A 145 30.56 -17.72 -21.08
N GLU A 146 31.73 -17.22 -20.67
CA GLU A 146 32.38 -16.05 -21.30
C GLU A 146 32.54 -16.19 -22.83
N THR A 147 32.76 -17.40 -23.34
CA THR A 147 32.96 -17.69 -24.78
C THR A 147 31.75 -17.35 -25.64
N ASP A 148 30.57 -17.37 -25.05
CA ASP A 148 29.28 -17.22 -25.75
C ASP A 148 28.93 -15.74 -25.97
N PHE A 149 29.74 -14.83 -25.40
CA PHE A 149 29.51 -13.39 -25.43
C PHE A 149 30.65 -12.62 -26.07
N ASP A 150 30.30 -11.54 -26.75
CA ASP A 150 31.20 -10.42 -27.02
C ASP A 150 31.09 -9.39 -25.90
N PHE A 151 32.20 -8.72 -25.61
CA PHE A 151 32.28 -7.76 -24.50
C PHE A 151 32.68 -6.38 -24.97
N ASP A 152 31.96 -5.38 -24.49
CA ASP A 152 32.29 -3.97 -24.65
C ASP A 152 32.17 -3.24 -23.30
N LEU A 153 32.64 -2.00 -23.25
CA LEU A 153 32.63 -1.17 -22.06
C LEU A 153 31.96 0.17 -22.33
N TRP A 154 30.85 0.40 -21.63
CA TRP A 154 30.01 1.58 -21.81
C TRP A 154 30.18 2.56 -20.65
N ASP A 155 29.95 3.84 -20.92
CA ASP A 155 29.86 4.90 -19.92
C ASP A 155 28.44 5.00 -19.32
N TYR A 156 28.20 6.04 -18.52
CA TYR A 156 26.88 6.26 -17.91
C TYR A 156 25.79 6.76 -18.88
N GLN A 157 26.15 7.07 -20.13
CA GLN A 157 25.24 7.48 -21.21
C GLN A 157 25.08 6.39 -22.27
N ASP A 158 25.45 5.14 -21.95
CA ASP A 158 25.41 3.99 -22.86
C ASP A 158 26.25 4.17 -24.13
N ARG A 159 27.32 4.97 -24.07
CA ARG A 159 28.28 5.13 -25.17
C ARG A 159 29.48 4.22 -24.98
N THR A 160 29.89 3.57 -26.06
CA THR A 160 31.13 2.79 -26.10
C THR A 160 32.32 3.69 -25.79
N MET A 161 33.17 3.24 -24.86
CA MET A 161 34.40 3.95 -24.54
C MET A 161 35.41 3.90 -25.67
N ASN A 162 36.09 5.03 -25.89
CA ASN A 162 37.22 5.13 -26.80
C ASN A 162 38.43 4.37 -26.21
N GLU A 163 39.10 3.57 -27.03
CA GLU A 163 40.17 2.66 -26.64
C GLU A 163 41.44 3.36 -26.16
N GLU A 164 41.69 4.58 -26.65
CA GLU A 164 42.93 5.32 -26.40
C GLU A 164 42.88 6.22 -25.15
N VAL A 165 41.69 6.42 -24.56
CA VAL A 165 41.50 7.36 -23.46
C VAL A 165 41.78 6.70 -22.11
N THR A 166 42.65 7.32 -21.31
CA THR A 166 42.99 6.84 -19.97
C THR A 166 42.01 7.31 -18.90
N ILE A 167 41.87 6.55 -17.81
CA ILE A 167 41.02 6.92 -16.65
C ILE A 167 41.38 8.32 -16.12
N GLY A 168 42.67 8.64 -16.06
CA GLY A 168 43.18 9.93 -15.61
C GLY A 168 42.72 11.09 -16.50
N GLN A 169 42.65 10.87 -17.81
CA GLN A 169 42.12 11.85 -18.76
C GLN A 169 40.61 12.03 -18.59
N MET A 170 39.85 10.94 -18.42
CA MET A 170 38.41 11.01 -18.18
C MET A 170 38.06 11.78 -16.90
N TYR A 171 38.81 11.61 -15.81
CA TYR A 171 38.63 12.41 -14.59
C TYR A 171 38.93 13.89 -14.80
N ARG A 172 39.91 14.22 -15.66
CA ARG A 172 40.25 15.61 -15.98
C ARG A 172 39.16 16.27 -16.83
N GLU A 173 38.56 15.54 -17.76
CA GLU A 173 37.54 16.05 -18.68
C GLU A 173 36.18 16.15 -17.99
N THR A 174 35.71 15.08 -17.36
CA THR A 174 34.36 15.02 -16.76
C THR A 174 34.24 15.76 -15.42
N LYS A 175 35.36 15.99 -14.72
CA LYS A 175 35.41 16.53 -13.34
C LYS A 175 34.54 15.78 -12.32
N MET A 176 34.14 14.55 -12.63
CA MET A 176 33.29 13.75 -11.76
C MET A 176 34.07 13.21 -10.55
N PRO A 177 33.43 13.08 -9.37
CA PRO A 177 34.09 12.57 -8.17
C PRO A 177 34.42 11.07 -8.27
N ILE A 178 33.59 10.30 -8.99
CA ILE A 178 33.76 8.86 -9.24
C ILE A 178 33.25 8.58 -10.67
N LEU A 179 34.07 7.95 -11.51
CA LEU A 179 33.65 7.48 -12.83
C LEU A 179 32.94 6.14 -12.69
N ARG A 180 31.83 5.96 -13.44
CA ARG A 180 31.07 4.72 -13.49
C ARG A 180 31.04 4.19 -14.92
N PHE A 181 31.34 2.90 -15.05
CA PHE A 181 31.36 2.15 -16.31
C PHE A 181 30.45 0.93 -16.20
N TYR A 182 30.07 0.38 -17.35
CA TYR A 182 29.30 -0.85 -17.46
C TYR A 182 29.99 -1.83 -18.39
N LEU A 183 30.31 -3.03 -17.88
CA LEU A 183 30.64 -4.16 -18.72
C LEU A 183 29.37 -4.56 -19.49
N ALA A 184 29.40 -4.51 -20.81
CA ALA A 184 28.32 -4.95 -21.68
C ALA A 184 28.65 -6.32 -22.26
N SER A 185 27.85 -7.35 -21.94
CA SER A 185 27.94 -8.68 -22.58
C SER A 185 26.87 -8.81 -23.66
N ILE A 186 27.26 -9.17 -24.88
CA ILE A 186 26.41 -9.25 -26.07
C ILE A 186 26.40 -10.70 -26.55
N GLU A 187 25.22 -11.30 -26.68
CA GLU A 187 25.05 -12.67 -27.22
C GLU A 187 25.58 -12.78 -28.66
N LYS A 188 26.37 -13.82 -28.94
CA LYS A 188 26.78 -14.17 -30.31
C LYS A 188 25.63 -14.93 -31.00
N ASP A 189 25.19 -14.48 -32.16
CA ASP A 189 24.17 -15.20 -32.93
C ASP A 189 24.74 -16.53 -33.46
N CYS A 190 24.30 -17.65 -32.88
CA CYS A 190 24.60 -18.99 -33.37
C CYS A 190 23.64 -19.32 -34.53
N ILE A 191 24.11 -19.28 -35.77
CA ILE A 191 23.42 -19.95 -36.88
C ILE A 191 23.50 -21.46 -36.60
N THR A 192 22.38 -22.06 -36.24
CA THR A 192 22.22 -23.52 -36.23
C THR A 192 21.74 -23.95 -37.60
N VAL A 193 22.52 -24.82 -38.23
CA VAL A 193 22.20 -25.50 -39.49
C VAL A 193 21.54 -26.85 -39.14
N ASP A 194 20.64 -27.28 -40.01
CA ASP A 194 20.00 -28.60 -40.18
C ASP A 194 18.71 -28.88 -39.38
N GLU A 195 17.62 -29.43 -39.93
CA GLU A 195 17.25 -29.81 -41.30
C GLU A 195 15.73 -30.13 -41.32
N HIS A 196 15.08 -29.89 -42.47
CA HIS A 196 13.80 -30.46 -42.96
C HIS A 196 12.46 -29.93 -42.40
N SER A 197 11.79 -29.03 -43.17
CA SER A 197 10.61 -29.39 -44.00
C SER A 197 10.01 -28.17 -44.73
N ALA A 198 10.19 -28.18 -46.06
CA ALA A 198 9.32 -27.75 -47.16
C ALA A 198 8.58 -26.38 -47.20
N SER A 199 8.87 -25.67 -48.31
CA SER A 199 8.04 -24.75 -49.12
C SER A 199 7.53 -23.46 -48.46
N SER A 200 7.64 -22.26 -49.03
CA SER A 200 7.76 -21.85 -50.43
C SER A 200 8.17 -20.37 -50.52
N GLN A 201 9.06 -20.07 -51.47
CA GLN A 201 9.05 -18.94 -52.42
C GLN A 201 8.91 -17.52 -51.87
N ASP A 202 9.98 -16.73 -51.98
CA ASP A 202 10.21 -15.72 -53.06
C ASP A 202 9.75 -14.35 -52.52
N ASP A 203 10.45 -13.23 -52.60
CA ASP A 203 11.64 -12.85 -53.36
C ASP A 203 12.12 -11.48 -52.82
N ASN A 204 13.43 -11.21 -52.95
CA ASN A 204 14.11 -9.89 -53.07
C ASN A 204 13.80 -8.76 -52.06
N GLY A 205 14.73 -8.07 -51.39
CA GLY A 205 16.19 -7.91 -51.46
C GLY A 205 16.49 -6.61 -50.66
N SER A 206 17.40 -6.59 -49.68
CA SER A 206 18.82 -6.21 -49.86
C SER A 206 18.95 -4.92 -50.70
N PHE A 207 19.47 -3.77 -50.23
CA PHE A 207 20.74 -3.62 -49.50
C PHE A 207 20.89 -2.17 -48.98
N TYR A 208 21.76 -2.05 -47.99
CA TYR A 208 22.32 -0.84 -47.38
C TYR A 208 22.81 0.21 -48.40
N SER A 209 22.74 1.50 -48.02
CA SER A 209 23.91 2.41 -47.88
C SER A 209 23.46 3.85 -47.56
N ALA A 210 23.86 4.37 -46.40
CA ALA A 210 24.22 5.78 -46.26
C ALA A 210 25.70 5.94 -46.72
N PRO A 211 26.35 7.12 -46.74
CA PRO A 211 25.89 8.50 -46.48
C PRO A 211 26.40 9.51 -47.53
N SER A 212 26.09 10.81 -47.39
CA SER A 212 27.04 11.95 -47.42
C SER A 212 26.35 13.29 -47.73
N GLN A 213 27.01 14.34 -47.25
CA GLN A 213 26.56 15.72 -47.09
C GLN A 213 26.64 16.60 -48.35
N ASP A 214 25.95 17.73 -48.21
CA ASP A 214 26.30 19.10 -48.61
C ASP A 214 25.78 19.70 -49.92
N ASP A 215 25.57 21.02 -49.75
CA ASP A 215 25.53 22.11 -50.71
C ASP A 215 24.18 22.69 -51.20
N THR A 216 23.81 23.76 -50.47
CA THR A 216 23.62 25.15 -50.94
C THR A 216 22.39 25.57 -51.78
N ASP A 217 21.80 26.65 -51.24
CA ASP A 217 21.45 27.92 -51.89
C ASP A 217 20.00 28.22 -52.34
N ARG A 218 19.48 29.25 -51.62
CA ARG A 218 18.72 30.44 -52.09
C ARG A 218 17.27 30.27 -52.54
N PHE A 219 16.37 30.96 -51.81
CA PHE A 219 15.85 32.27 -52.24
C PHE A 219 15.27 33.06 -51.04
N THR A 220 15.66 34.34 -50.97
CA THR A 220 15.28 35.35 -49.97
C THR A 220 14.11 36.22 -50.46
N ASP A 221 13.16 36.48 -49.55
CA ASP A 221 12.51 37.76 -49.19
C ASP A 221 11.61 38.50 -50.22
N PRO A 222 10.51 39.18 -49.79
CA PRO A 222 10.62 40.38 -48.93
C PRO A 222 9.56 40.62 -47.84
N ILE A 223 10.04 41.23 -46.75
CA ILE A 223 9.28 41.94 -45.71
C ILE A 223 9.01 43.38 -46.16
N GLN A 224 7.80 43.90 -45.86
CA GLN A 224 7.50 45.28 -45.39
C GLN A 224 5.97 45.49 -45.18
N PRO A 225 5.47 46.51 -44.43
CA PRO A 225 5.60 46.73 -42.98
C PRO A 225 4.25 47.02 -42.25
N ALA A 226 4.26 46.80 -40.92
CA ALA A 226 3.47 47.42 -39.83
C ALA A 226 1.93 47.60 -39.91
N THR A 227 1.21 47.03 -38.93
CA THR A 227 0.28 47.76 -38.03
C THR A 227 0.16 47.03 -36.69
N ALA A 228 0.10 47.80 -35.61
CA ALA A 228 0.10 47.34 -34.23
C ALA A 228 -1.25 46.77 -33.80
N SER A 229 -1.23 45.59 -33.18
CA SER A 229 -2.31 45.11 -32.31
C SER A 229 -1.68 44.36 -31.14
N LYS A 230 -2.12 44.67 -29.92
CA LYS A 230 -1.72 43.99 -28.68
C LYS A 230 -2.19 42.54 -28.76
N VAL A 231 -1.26 41.61 -28.96
CA VAL A 231 -1.53 40.18 -28.81
C VAL A 231 -1.15 39.78 -27.39
N ASP A 232 -2.16 39.34 -26.63
CA ASP A 232 -2.03 38.87 -25.26
C ASP A 232 -1.44 37.46 -25.27
N ILE A 233 -0.11 37.38 -25.12
CA ILE A 233 0.72 36.17 -25.17
C ILE A 233 0.23 35.10 -24.19
N VAL A 234 -0.50 35.50 -23.14
CA VAL A 234 -1.05 34.59 -22.12
C VAL A 234 -2.20 33.74 -22.68
N SER A 235 -3.05 34.32 -23.53
CA SER A 235 -4.22 33.61 -24.08
C SER A 235 -3.82 32.54 -25.11
N GLU A 236 -2.79 32.84 -25.91
CA GLU A 236 -2.26 31.91 -26.91
C GLU A 236 -1.46 30.77 -26.27
N ALA A 237 -0.74 31.04 -25.17
CA ALA A 237 -0.08 30.01 -24.37
C ALA A 237 -1.07 29.08 -23.65
N MET A 238 -2.24 29.58 -23.25
CA MET A 238 -3.31 28.77 -22.63
C MET A 238 -3.96 27.81 -23.64
N GLN A 239 -4.12 28.22 -24.90
CA GLN A 239 -4.61 27.36 -25.98
C GLN A 239 -3.60 26.31 -26.43
N LEU A 240 -2.31 26.65 -26.49
CA LEU A 240 -1.24 25.69 -26.81
C LEU A 240 -1.00 24.64 -25.71
N ALA A 241 -1.38 24.95 -24.46
CA ALA A 241 -1.23 24.05 -23.31
C ALA A 241 -2.44 23.14 -23.05
N GLY A 242 -3.54 23.27 -23.83
CA GLY A 242 -4.72 22.43 -23.70
C GLY A 242 -5.43 22.52 -22.34
N ILE A 243 -5.33 23.66 -21.64
CA ILE A 243 -6.04 23.85 -20.37
C ILE A 243 -7.43 24.36 -20.69
N GLU A 244 -8.38 23.44 -20.79
CA GLU A 244 -9.80 23.77 -20.71
C GLU A 244 -10.07 24.34 -19.31
N THR A 245 -10.56 25.58 -19.25
CA THR A 245 -11.27 26.08 -18.07
C THR A 245 -12.63 25.38 -18.03
N GLU A 246 -12.63 24.13 -17.58
CA GLU A 246 -13.88 23.44 -17.29
C GLU A 246 -14.43 23.92 -15.95
N GLU A 247 -15.72 24.22 -16.00
CA GLU A 247 -16.63 24.22 -14.88
C GLU A 247 -16.51 22.91 -14.09
N ILE A 248 -17.05 22.91 -12.87
CA ILE A 248 -16.97 21.82 -11.88
C ILE A 248 -17.32 20.46 -12.50
N GLY A 249 -16.28 19.72 -12.91
CA GLY A 249 -16.38 18.29 -13.22
C GLY A 249 -16.49 17.50 -11.92
N ASP A 250 -17.56 16.73 -11.78
CA ASP A 250 -17.74 15.75 -10.72
C ASP A 250 -16.56 14.76 -10.74
N ILE A 251 -15.85 14.57 -9.62
CA ILE A 251 -14.69 13.66 -9.52
C ILE A 251 -15.18 12.20 -9.41
N THR A 252 -16.23 11.86 -10.14
CA THR A 252 -16.73 10.50 -10.27
C THR A 252 -16.03 9.86 -11.47
N GLU A 253 -14.81 9.36 -11.26
CA GLU A 253 -14.16 8.51 -12.27
C GLU A 253 -14.99 7.23 -12.45
N GLU A 254 -15.82 7.17 -13.49
CA GLU A 254 -16.51 5.93 -13.85
C GLU A 254 -15.49 4.92 -14.40
N ARG A 255 -15.50 3.70 -13.85
CA ARG A 255 -14.66 2.61 -14.38
C ARG A 255 -15.09 2.30 -15.82
N PRO A 256 -14.20 2.33 -16.83
CA PRO A 256 -14.57 2.02 -18.20
C PRO A 256 -15.08 0.58 -18.29
N LEU A 257 -16.25 0.38 -18.91
CA LEU A 257 -16.83 -0.93 -19.18
C LEU A 257 -15.91 -1.68 -20.17
N VAL A 258 -15.05 -2.56 -19.66
CA VAL A 258 -14.38 -3.55 -20.50
C VAL A 258 -15.39 -4.66 -20.78
N THR A 259 -15.85 -4.75 -22.01
CA THR A 259 -16.53 -5.94 -22.54
C THR A 259 -15.47 -7.04 -22.66
N ASP A 260 -15.48 -7.99 -21.75
CA ASP A 260 -14.69 -9.22 -21.86
C ASP A 260 -15.25 -10.05 -23.02
N GLU A 261 -14.73 -9.85 -24.23
CA GLU A 261 -14.74 -10.89 -25.27
C GLU A 261 -13.63 -11.91 -24.94
N TYR A 262 -13.96 -12.85 -24.07
CA TYR A 262 -13.36 -14.17 -24.05
C TYR A 262 -14.50 -15.19 -24.12
N THR A 263 -15.03 -15.39 -25.32
CA THR A 263 -15.83 -16.57 -25.65
C THR A 263 -14.89 -17.76 -25.85
N GLU A 264 -14.87 -18.69 -24.89
CA GLU A 264 -14.60 -20.10 -25.21
C GLU A 264 -15.95 -20.76 -25.54
N ASP A 265 -16.01 -21.32 -26.73
CA ASP A 265 -17.19 -21.89 -27.38
C ASP A 265 -17.81 -23.06 -26.60
N LEU A 266 -19.05 -22.89 -26.14
CA LEU A 266 -19.97 -24.00 -25.87
C LEU A 266 -21.09 -23.98 -26.91
N ASN A 267 -20.86 -24.67 -28.01
CA ASN A 267 -21.84 -24.91 -29.05
C ASN A 267 -22.81 -26.02 -28.62
N ILE A 268 -24.02 -25.66 -28.19
CA ILE A 268 -25.13 -26.61 -28.02
C ILE A 268 -26.26 -26.19 -28.98
N GLN A 269 -26.37 -26.90 -30.10
CA GLN A 269 -27.62 -26.95 -30.88
C GLN A 269 -28.62 -27.90 -30.21
N PRO A 270 -29.92 -27.59 -30.21
CA PRO A 270 -30.94 -28.51 -29.70
C PRO A 270 -31.41 -29.44 -30.83
N PRO A 271 -31.72 -30.73 -30.55
CA PRO A 271 -32.59 -31.49 -31.43
C PRO A 271 -33.98 -31.61 -30.82
N THR A 272 -34.93 -31.19 -31.63
CA THR A 272 -36.35 -31.53 -31.63
C THR A 272 -36.58 -33.05 -31.58
N GLY A 273 -37.64 -33.46 -30.88
CA GLY A 273 -37.95 -34.86 -30.66
C GLY A 273 -38.56 -35.60 -31.87
N ASP A 274 -38.52 -36.92 -31.80
CA ASP A 274 -39.61 -37.76 -32.29
C ASP A 274 -39.64 -39.12 -31.57
N ARG A 275 -40.85 -39.63 -31.39
CA ARG A 275 -41.19 -40.88 -30.68
C ARG A 275 -40.92 -42.11 -31.55
N LEU A 276 -40.66 -43.29 -30.96
CA LEU A 276 -41.17 -44.60 -31.42
C LEU A 276 -41.02 -45.70 -30.33
N ASN A 277 -41.97 -46.65 -30.34
CA ASN A 277 -42.32 -47.67 -29.33
C ASN A 277 -41.48 -48.99 -29.38
N VAL A 278 -41.21 -49.58 -28.18
CA VAL A 278 -41.45 -50.98 -27.65
C VAL A 278 -41.07 -52.21 -28.55
N PRO A 279 -40.50 -53.38 -28.09
CA PRO A 279 -40.74 -54.09 -26.81
C PRO A 279 -39.55 -54.74 -26.06
N ILE A 280 -39.91 -55.17 -24.85
CA ILE A 280 -39.22 -56.00 -23.84
C ILE A 280 -38.84 -57.40 -24.36
N THR A 281 -37.66 -57.89 -24.00
CA THR A 281 -37.39 -59.33 -23.74
C THR A 281 -36.43 -59.49 -22.56
N GLU A 282 -36.74 -60.48 -21.73
CA GLU A 282 -36.14 -60.80 -20.42
C GLU A 282 -34.74 -61.45 -20.54
N SER A 283 -33.87 -61.19 -19.55
CA SER A 283 -33.39 -62.17 -18.54
C SER A 283 -31.89 -62.10 -18.18
N LEU A 284 -31.67 -61.90 -16.87
CA LEU A 284 -30.64 -62.45 -15.97
C LEU A 284 -29.28 -61.73 -15.74
N ASP A 285 -29.22 -61.14 -14.54
CA ASP A 285 -28.17 -61.20 -13.49
C ASP A 285 -26.82 -60.47 -13.64
N ILE A 286 -26.73 -59.23 -13.11
CA ILE A 286 -25.51 -58.65 -12.49
C ILE A 286 -25.90 -57.74 -11.31
N PRO A 287 -25.19 -57.74 -10.15
CA PRO A 287 -25.63 -57.08 -8.91
C PRO A 287 -25.62 -55.54 -8.97
N MET A 288 -26.59 -54.91 -8.30
CA MET A 288 -26.74 -53.47 -8.08
C MET A 288 -25.43 -52.78 -7.65
N PRO A 289 -24.93 -51.78 -8.41
CA PRO A 289 -24.23 -50.65 -7.84
C PRO A 289 -25.27 -49.71 -7.23
N THR A 290 -25.06 -49.37 -5.96
CA THR A 290 -25.77 -48.33 -5.24
C THR A 290 -25.81 -47.04 -6.04
N ALA A 291 -26.98 -46.41 -6.07
CA ALA A 291 -27.19 -45.09 -6.67
C ALA A 291 -26.08 -44.12 -6.29
N ASP A 292 -25.48 -43.49 -7.30
CA ASP A 292 -24.60 -42.36 -7.13
C ASP A 292 -25.35 -41.27 -6.35
N ASN A 293 -24.95 -41.09 -5.09
CA ASN A 293 -25.18 -39.87 -4.36
C ASN A 293 -24.44 -38.77 -5.12
N THR A 294 -25.17 -37.84 -5.72
CA THR A 294 -24.64 -36.51 -6.00
C THR A 294 -24.48 -35.81 -4.65
N ASP A 295 -23.36 -36.08 -3.98
CA ASP A 295 -22.96 -35.35 -2.79
C ASP A 295 -22.64 -33.91 -3.21
N ASN A 296 -23.43 -32.96 -2.72
CA ASN A 296 -23.00 -31.57 -2.66
C ASN A 296 -21.90 -31.50 -1.60
N ASP A 297 -20.65 -31.77 -1.99
CA ASP A 297 -19.49 -31.79 -1.09
C ASP A 297 -19.41 -30.48 -0.28
N SER A 298 -19.74 -30.57 1.01
CA SER A 298 -19.55 -29.44 1.93
C SER A 298 -18.06 -29.27 2.22
N ILE A 299 -17.53 -28.07 2.00
CA ILE A 299 -16.11 -27.77 2.26
C ILE A 299 -15.95 -27.45 3.75
N MET A 300 -15.14 -28.25 4.45
CA MET A 300 -14.82 -28.02 5.86
C MET A 300 -13.48 -27.29 5.98
N ILE A 301 -13.46 -26.17 6.70
CA ILE A 301 -12.25 -25.37 6.94
C ILE A 301 -12.01 -25.29 8.45
N GLN A 302 -10.83 -25.72 8.88
CA GLN A 302 -10.39 -25.62 10.27
C GLN A 302 -9.42 -24.44 10.40
N LEU A 303 -9.69 -23.57 11.38
CA LEU A 303 -8.96 -22.33 11.61
C LEU A 303 -8.44 -22.29 13.04
N HIS A 304 -7.27 -21.70 13.27
CA HIS A 304 -6.70 -21.51 14.60
C HIS A 304 -6.99 -20.12 15.14
N ARG A 305 -7.46 -20.05 16.39
CA ARG A 305 -7.58 -18.80 17.13
C ARG A 305 -6.27 -18.01 17.09
N GLY A 306 -6.36 -16.72 16.75
CA GLY A 306 -5.24 -15.81 16.61
C GLY A 306 -4.50 -15.91 15.27
N GLN A 307 -4.84 -16.83 14.37
CA GLN A 307 -4.28 -16.95 13.02
C GLN A 307 -5.34 -16.88 11.91
N ILE A 308 -6.59 -16.58 12.28
CA ILE A 308 -7.76 -16.63 11.41
C ILE A 308 -7.60 -15.80 10.13
N MET A 309 -7.04 -14.59 10.20
CA MET A 309 -6.90 -13.73 9.02
C MET A 309 -6.12 -14.43 7.90
N LYS A 310 -4.94 -14.95 8.23
CA LYS A 310 -4.06 -15.60 7.25
C LYS A 310 -4.67 -16.90 6.76
N GLU A 311 -5.15 -17.75 7.68
CA GLU A 311 -5.68 -19.06 7.32
C GLU A 311 -6.98 -18.96 6.50
N MET A 312 -7.87 -18.01 6.80
CA MET A 312 -9.04 -17.78 5.96
C MET A 312 -8.65 -17.33 4.56
N ILE A 313 -7.70 -16.39 4.42
CA ILE A 313 -7.24 -15.96 3.10
C ILE A 313 -6.70 -17.15 2.32
N ASP A 314 -5.84 -17.96 2.92
CA ASP A 314 -5.22 -19.12 2.27
C ASP A 314 -6.27 -20.17 1.86
N ASN A 315 -7.24 -20.47 2.72
CA ASN A 315 -8.29 -21.46 2.46
C ASN A 315 -9.36 -20.97 1.46
N PHE A 316 -9.59 -19.66 1.33
CA PHE A 316 -10.54 -19.10 0.36
C PHE A 316 -9.92 -18.85 -1.04
N ILE A 317 -8.59 -18.96 -1.20
CA ILE A 317 -7.95 -18.91 -2.52
C ILE A 317 -8.50 -19.99 -3.48
N PRO A 318 -8.52 -21.29 -3.14
CA PRO A 318 -8.99 -22.34 -4.06
C PRO A 318 -10.50 -22.36 -4.30
N ILE A 319 -11.30 -21.67 -3.46
CA ILE A 319 -12.76 -21.64 -3.55
C ILE A 319 -13.18 -20.89 -4.82
N GLN A 320 -13.90 -21.55 -5.73
CA GLN A 320 -14.32 -20.92 -6.98
C GLN A 320 -15.52 -20.00 -6.79
N ASP A 321 -16.59 -20.51 -6.16
CA ASP A 321 -17.80 -19.75 -5.89
C ASP A 321 -18.16 -19.77 -4.39
N PRO A 322 -17.88 -18.68 -3.66
CA PRO A 322 -18.21 -18.58 -2.23
C PRO A 322 -19.71 -18.40 -1.95
N MET A 323 -20.55 -18.18 -2.98
CA MET A 323 -21.98 -17.92 -2.82
C MET A 323 -22.82 -19.20 -2.89
N SER A 324 -22.42 -20.17 -3.72
CA SER A 324 -23.16 -21.43 -3.92
C SER A 324 -22.62 -22.61 -3.11
N GLN A 325 -21.33 -22.59 -2.74
CA GLN A 325 -20.70 -23.70 -2.01
C GLN A 325 -21.09 -23.68 -0.52
N ILE A 326 -21.35 -24.86 0.04
CA ILE A 326 -21.60 -25.02 1.48
C ILE A 326 -20.25 -25.10 2.19
N ILE A 327 -19.83 -23.98 2.78
CA ILE A 327 -18.59 -23.88 3.55
C ILE A 327 -18.93 -23.96 5.03
N LYS A 328 -18.31 -24.90 5.75
CA LYS A 328 -18.44 -25.07 7.20
C LYS A 328 -17.13 -24.69 7.89
N LEU A 329 -17.21 -23.82 8.88
CA LEU A 329 -16.05 -23.34 9.60
C LEU A 329 -15.95 -23.97 10.99
N GLN A 330 -14.74 -24.42 11.34
CA GLN A 330 -14.42 -24.95 12.66
C GLN A 330 -13.24 -24.20 13.24
N LEU A 331 -13.25 -24.03 14.56
CA LEU A 331 -12.26 -23.24 15.27
C LEU A 331 -11.47 -24.10 16.24
N ILE A 332 -10.15 -24.02 16.14
CA ILE A 332 -9.20 -24.69 17.01
C ILE A 332 -8.75 -23.68 18.06
N MET A 333 -9.02 -24.02 19.31
CA MET A 333 -8.69 -23.21 20.47
C MET A 333 -7.17 -23.22 20.73
N PRO A 334 -6.62 -22.27 21.52
CA PRO A 334 -5.17 -22.22 21.80
C PRO A 334 -4.60 -23.48 22.47
N ASN A 335 -5.45 -24.29 23.10
CA ASN A 335 -5.08 -25.58 23.68
C ASN A 335 -4.96 -26.71 22.63
N GLY A 336 -5.27 -26.43 21.35
CA GLY A 336 -5.25 -27.39 20.25
C GLY A 336 -6.53 -28.23 20.12
N GLU A 337 -7.53 -28.00 20.97
CA GLU A 337 -8.82 -28.71 20.88
C GLU A 337 -9.78 -27.96 19.96
N LEU A 338 -10.67 -28.71 19.31
CA LEU A 338 -11.76 -28.12 18.53
C LEU A 338 -12.77 -27.49 19.48
N GLU A 339 -13.20 -26.27 19.17
CA GLU A 339 -14.33 -25.64 19.83
C GLU A 339 -15.56 -26.54 19.67
N ALA A 340 -16.14 -26.96 20.81
CA ALA A 340 -17.34 -27.75 20.81
C ALA A 340 -18.50 -26.84 20.39
N ALA A 341 -18.75 -26.72 19.08
CA ALA A 341 -19.90 -26.01 18.55
C ALA A 341 -20.33 -26.61 17.19
N GLU A 342 -21.64 -26.84 17.02
CA GLU A 342 -22.21 -27.13 15.70
C GLU A 342 -22.31 -25.83 14.89
N ASP A 343 -21.94 -25.87 13.60
CA ASP A 343 -21.94 -24.69 12.72
C ASP A 343 -23.37 -24.28 12.32
N ALA A 344 -24.13 -23.76 13.27
CA ALA A 344 -25.41 -23.08 13.06
C ALA A 344 -25.23 -21.57 12.77
N GLY A 345 -24.00 -21.14 12.43
CA GLY A 345 -23.66 -19.75 12.08
C GLY A 345 -23.07 -18.90 13.20
N GLY A 346 -23.23 -19.28 14.49
CA GLY A 346 -22.64 -18.55 15.63
C GLY A 346 -21.10 -18.53 15.59
N VAL A 347 -20.50 -19.70 15.36
CA VAL A 347 -19.04 -19.87 15.18
C VAL A 347 -18.56 -19.08 13.96
N THR A 348 -19.25 -19.22 12.83
CA THR A 348 -18.93 -18.50 11.59
C THR A 348 -18.92 -16.97 11.80
N ARG A 349 -19.90 -16.42 12.52
CA ARG A 349 -19.91 -14.99 12.86
C ARG A 349 -18.72 -14.60 13.72
N ASP A 350 -18.37 -15.38 14.73
CA ASP A 350 -17.26 -15.06 15.62
C ASP A 350 -15.89 -15.10 14.90
N ILE A 351 -15.73 -16.07 13.99
CA ILE A 351 -14.58 -16.15 13.07
C ILE A 351 -14.51 -14.90 12.18
N LEU A 352 -15.63 -14.46 11.62
CA LEU A 352 -15.68 -13.23 10.81
C LEU A 352 -15.31 -12.00 11.64
N VAL A 353 -15.78 -11.88 12.88
CA VAL A 353 -15.40 -10.76 13.77
C VAL A 353 -13.89 -10.75 14.01
N GLU A 354 -13.31 -11.91 14.31
CA GLU A 354 -11.86 -12.02 14.54
C GLU A 354 -11.07 -11.72 13.26
N PHE A 355 -11.49 -12.26 12.11
CA PHE A 355 -10.93 -11.97 10.80
C PHE A 355 -10.91 -10.47 10.50
N TRP A 356 -12.07 -9.81 10.62
CA TRP A 356 -12.19 -8.40 10.28
C TRP A 356 -11.45 -7.52 11.27
N THR A 357 -11.39 -7.89 12.55
CA THR A 357 -10.59 -7.17 13.54
C THR A 357 -9.11 -7.15 13.13
N SER A 358 -8.52 -8.32 12.84
CA SER A 358 -7.13 -8.39 12.35
C SER A 358 -6.95 -7.69 11.00
N PHE A 359 -7.90 -7.86 10.07
CA PHE A 359 -7.82 -7.24 8.75
C PHE A 359 -7.85 -5.70 8.83
N TYR A 360 -8.70 -5.12 9.67
CA TYR A 360 -8.75 -3.66 9.85
C TYR A 360 -7.46 -3.10 10.45
N ASP A 361 -6.80 -3.84 11.32
CA ASP A 361 -5.58 -3.38 11.98
C ASP A 361 -4.33 -3.59 11.10
N GLU A 362 -4.28 -4.66 10.31
CA GLU A 362 -3.07 -5.05 9.56
C GLU A 362 -3.12 -4.71 8.06
N CYS A 363 -4.31 -4.60 7.47
CA CYS A 363 -4.49 -4.50 6.02
C CYS A 363 -5.21 -3.22 5.57
N THR A 364 -5.56 -2.32 6.49
CA THR A 364 -6.27 -1.07 6.17
C THR A 364 -5.64 0.16 6.81
N LEU A 365 -5.90 1.32 6.22
CA LEU A 365 -5.62 2.63 6.81
C LEU A 365 -6.91 3.35 7.14
N GLY A 366 -6.78 4.38 7.98
CA GLY A 366 -7.89 5.24 8.41
C GLY A 366 -8.33 4.99 9.84
N SER A 367 -9.28 5.83 10.28
CA SER A 367 -9.80 5.91 11.63
C SER A 367 -11.10 5.12 11.73
N SER A 368 -12.26 5.78 11.69
CA SER A 368 -13.57 5.14 11.78
C SER A 368 -13.97 4.47 10.47
N HIS A 369 -13.72 5.13 9.35
CA HIS A 369 -13.76 4.51 8.03
C HIS A 369 -12.37 3.99 7.67
N LYS A 370 -12.33 2.77 7.17
CA LYS A 370 -11.14 2.04 6.78
C LYS A 370 -11.09 1.86 5.27
N VAL A 371 -9.90 1.90 4.69
CA VAL A 371 -9.66 1.57 3.28
C VAL A 371 -8.47 0.63 3.20
N PRO A 372 -8.54 -0.47 2.43
CA PRO A 372 -7.41 -1.37 2.26
C PRO A 372 -6.16 -0.64 1.77
N CYS A 373 -5.00 -0.97 2.33
CA CYS A 373 -3.72 -0.45 1.87
C CYS A 373 -2.93 -1.52 1.13
N LEU A 374 -2.20 -1.11 0.09
CA LEU A 374 -1.39 -2.03 -0.69
C LEU A 374 -0.27 -2.62 0.17
N ARG A 375 -0.13 -3.94 0.10
CA ARG A 375 0.92 -4.69 0.77
C ARG A 375 1.76 -5.44 -0.24
N HIS A 376 3.04 -5.64 0.09
CA HIS A 376 3.99 -6.33 -0.78
C HIS A 376 3.81 -7.85 -0.79
N ASP A 377 3.20 -8.41 0.26
CA ASP A 377 2.92 -9.82 0.46
C ASP A 377 1.52 -10.23 -0.03
N PHE A 378 0.68 -9.28 -0.46
CA PHE A 378 -0.65 -9.53 -1.00
C PHE A 378 -0.67 -9.23 -2.51
N GLY A 379 -0.87 -10.26 -3.30
CA GLY A 379 -1.13 -10.16 -4.73
C GLY A 379 -2.61 -10.25 -5.05
N GLN A 380 -2.92 -10.49 -6.33
CA GLN A 380 -4.30 -10.59 -6.82
C GLN A 380 -5.09 -11.71 -6.13
N ARG A 381 -4.44 -12.84 -5.83
CA ARG A 381 -5.11 -14.03 -5.27
C ARG A 381 -5.59 -13.77 -3.84
N GLU A 382 -4.75 -13.14 -3.04
CA GLU A 382 -5.04 -12.81 -1.65
C GLU A 382 -6.16 -11.76 -1.57
N TRP A 383 -6.10 -10.69 -2.38
CA TRP A 383 -7.17 -9.70 -2.42
C TRP A 383 -8.49 -10.28 -2.94
N LEU A 384 -8.45 -11.12 -3.97
CA LEU A 384 -9.63 -11.82 -4.47
C LEU A 384 -10.24 -12.73 -3.38
N SER A 385 -9.39 -13.41 -2.60
CA SER A 385 -9.81 -14.23 -1.46
C SER A 385 -10.57 -13.41 -0.40
N VAL A 386 -10.09 -12.20 -0.08
CA VAL A 386 -10.82 -11.29 0.83
C VAL A 386 -12.20 -10.91 0.27
N ALA A 387 -12.32 -10.65 -1.03
CA ALA A 387 -13.62 -10.38 -1.65
C ALA A 387 -14.57 -11.59 -1.55
N LYS A 388 -14.05 -12.82 -1.69
CA LYS A 388 -14.83 -14.04 -1.49
C LYS A 388 -15.30 -14.18 -0.05
N ILE A 389 -14.47 -13.82 0.92
CA ILE A 389 -14.85 -13.82 2.35
C ILE A 389 -15.98 -12.82 2.63
N ILE A 390 -15.95 -11.62 2.01
CA ILE A 390 -17.06 -10.65 2.10
C ILE A 390 -18.36 -11.28 1.55
N ALA A 391 -18.29 -11.86 0.36
CA ALA A 391 -19.44 -12.48 -0.28
C ALA A 391 -20.00 -13.64 0.57
N PHE A 392 -19.12 -14.54 1.05
CA PHE A 392 -19.48 -15.62 1.94
C PHE A 392 -20.16 -15.12 3.22
N GLY A 393 -19.57 -14.14 3.93
CA GLY A 393 -20.13 -13.62 5.17
C GLY A 393 -21.52 -12.99 4.98
N TRP A 394 -21.74 -12.30 3.86
CA TRP A 394 -23.04 -11.72 3.53
C TRP A 394 -24.07 -12.78 3.14
N CYS A 395 -23.69 -13.75 2.32
CA CYS A 395 -24.59 -14.79 1.84
C CYS A 395 -25.00 -15.75 2.97
N SER A 396 -24.03 -16.20 3.77
CA SER A 396 -24.23 -17.20 4.84
C SER A 396 -24.90 -16.62 6.09
N VAL A 397 -24.32 -15.59 6.71
CA VAL A 397 -24.71 -15.11 8.05
C VAL A 397 -25.06 -13.62 8.09
N LYS A 398 -25.24 -12.98 6.93
CA LYS A 398 -25.58 -11.56 6.76
C LYS A 398 -24.58 -10.60 7.43
N TYR A 399 -23.34 -11.04 7.61
CA TYR A 399 -22.26 -10.20 8.11
C TYR A 399 -21.69 -9.37 6.95
N PHE A 400 -21.52 -8.06 7.15
CA PHE A 400 -20.96 -7.16 6.14
C PHE A 400 -19.95 -6.20 6.79
N PRO A 401 -18.75 -5.98 6.21
CA PRO A 401 -17.68 -5.19 6.82
C PRO A 401 -17.92 -3.68 6.76
N ILE A 402 -18.84 -3.17 7.58
CA ILE A 402 -19.30 -1.77 7.55
C ILE A 402 -18.25 -0.74 8.05
N LYS A 403 -17.07 -1.16 8.53
CA LYS A 403 -15.98 -0.21 8.79
C LYS A 403 -15.23 0.16 7.50
N LEU A 404 -15.30 -0.66 6.45
CA LEU A 404 -14.77 -0.27 5.14
C LEU A 404 -15.56 0.93 4.63
N SER A 405 -14.89 1.93 4.07
CA SER A 405 -15.52 3.15 3.57
C SER A 405 -16.68 2.82 2.59
N PRO A 406 -17.88 3.42 2.77
CA PRO A 406 -19.01 3.19 1.87
C PRO A 406 -18.72 3.68 0.45
N ILE A 407 -17.89 4.72 0.30
CA ILE A 407 -17.43 5.20 -1.01
C ILE A 407 -16.57 4.13 -1.70
N PHE A 408 -15.64 3.53 -0.94
CA PHE A 408 -14.77 2.48 -1.47
C PHE A 408 -15.58 1.22 -1.83
N MET A 409 -16.53 0.82 -0.99
CA MET A 409 -17.39 -0.33 -1.27
C MET A 409 -18.33 -0.09 -2.46
N GLN A 410 -18.89 1.10 -2.62
CA GLN A 410 -19.63 1.47 -3.84
C GLN A 410 -18.75 1.31 -5.08
N TYR A 411 -17.54 1.84 -5.04
CA TYR A 411 -16.60 1.71 -6.14
C TYR A 411 -16.27 0.23 -6.45
N CYS A 412 -16.03 -0.59 -5.42
CA CYS A 412 -15.79 -2.02 -5.57
C CYS A 412 -16.99 -2.78 -6.15
N MET A 413 -18.23 -2.37 -5.91
CA MET A 413 -19.42 -3.10 -6.36
C MET A 413 -19.97 -2.59 -7.69
N TYR A 414 -19.86 -1.28 -7.95
CA TYR A 414 -20.53 -0.60 -9.05
C TYR A 414 -19.57 0.08 -10.02
N GLY A 415 -18.28 0.21 -9.68
CA GLY A 415 -17.29 0.94 -10.47
C GLY A 415 -17.45 2.46 -10.43
N ARG A 416 -18.35 2.97 -9.57
CA ARG A 416 -18.63 4.39 -9.33
C ARG A 416 -19.26 4.57 -7.95
N PHE A 417 -19.27 5.81 -7.46
CA PHE A 417 -19.94 6.20 -6.23
C PHE A 417 -20.77 7.46 -6.47
N SER A 418 -21.88 7.63 -5.74
CA SER A 418 -22.74 8.81 -5.84
C SER A 418 -22.70 9.72 -4.61
N ASP A 419 -22.23 9.20 -3.47
CA ASP A 419 -22.20 9.95 -2.22
C ASP A 419 -21.07 10.98 -2.19
N ASN A 420 -21.22 11.99 -1.34
CA ASN A 420 -20.17 12.98 -1.12
C ASN A 420 -18.93 12.32 -0.49
N ILE A 421 -17.83 12.33 -1.24
CA ILE A 421 -16.57 11.72 -0.82
C ILE A 421 -16.01 12.33 0.48
N LEU A 422 -16.27 13.62 0.73
CA LEU A 422 -15.78 14.33 1.92
C LEU A 422 -16.35 13.76 3.22
N ASP A 423 -17.61 13.31 3.22
CA ASP A 423 -18.25 12.75 4.41
C ASP A 423 -17.55 11.48 4.88
N SER A 424 -17.09 10.67 3.92
CA SER A 424 -16.30 9.47 4.22
C SER A 424 -14.85 9.80 4.53
N PHE A 425 -14.26 10.79 3.87
CA PHE A 425 -12.88 11.21 4.12
C PHE A 425 -12.68 11.76 5.53
N PHE A 426 -13.62 12.57 6.03
CA PHE A 426 -13.54 13.08 7.40
C PHE A 426 -13.74 12.01 8.48
N LYS A 427 -14.24 10.82 8.11
CA LYS A 427 -14.28 9.63 8.99
C LYS A 427 -13.06 8.74 8.83
N TYR A 428 -12.33 8.89 7.72
CA TYR A 428 -11.08 8.18 7.44
C TYR A 428 -9.90 8.81 8.18
N ILE A 429 -9.80 10.14 8.23
CA ILE A 429 -8.72 10.82 8.96
C ILE A 429 -9.02 10.96 10.47
N PRO A 430 -8.01 11.24 11.31
CA PRO A 430 -8.23 11.48 12.74
C PRO A 430 -9.23 12.60 13.01
N GLU A 431 -10.02 12.49 14.08
CA GLU A 431 -11.12 13.44 14.36
C GLU A 431 -10.64 14.88 14.55
N ASN A 432 -9.44 15.07 15.11
CA ASN A 432 -8.83 16.39 15.27
C ASN A 432 -8.50 17.00 13.91
N ASP A 433 -7.76 16.27 13.06
CA ASP A 433 -7.44 16.68 11.69
C ASP A 433 -8.71 16.97 10.89
N ALA A 434 -9.77 16.18 11.07
CA ALA A 434 -11.06 16.39 10.43
C ALA A 434 -11.76 17.67 10.90
N LYS A 435 -11.62 18.07 12.18
CA LYS A 435 -12.16 19.34 12.68
C LYS A 435 -11.39 20.51 12.05
N THR A 436 -10.06 20.41 12.03
CA THR A 436 -9.16 21.41 11.48
C THR A 436 -9.40 21.62 9.98
N LEU A 437 -9.53 20.55 9.19
CA LEU A 437 -9.84 20.64 7.76
C LEU A 437 -11.26 21.16 7.48
N ARG A 438 -12.25 20.83 8.32
CA ARG A 438 -13.60 21.41 8.18
C ARG A 438 -13.61 22.91 8.46
N ALA A 439 -12.93 23.36 9.50
CA ALA A 439 -12.78 24.79 9.78
C ALA A 439 -12.04 25.51 8.63
N ALA A 440 -11.03 24.87 8.05
CA ALA A 440 -10.28 25.41 6.92
C ALA A 440 -11.10 25.48 5.62
N LEU A 441 -12.10 24.61 5.43
CA LEU A 441 -13.06 24.73 4.32
C LEU A 441 -13.88 26.00 4.43
N ASP A 442 -14.30 26.37 5.64
CA ASP A 442 -15.09 27.58 5.89
C ASP A 442 -14.23 28.85 5.81
N ASP A 443 -13.13 28.90 6.58
CA ASP A 443 -12.15 29.99 6.54
C ASP A 443 -10.75 29.48 6.90
N VAL A 444 -9.86 29.44 5.91
CA VAL A 444 -8.45 29.04 6.08
C VAL A 444 -7.72 29.91 7.10
N SER A 445 -8.09 31.18 7.23
CA SER A 445 -7.42 32.13 8.14
C SER A 445 -7.81 31.89 9.61
N SER A 446 -8.90 31.17 9.84
CA SER A 446 -9.40 30.85 11.18
C SER A 446 -8.62 29.71 11.86
N VAL A 447 -7.80 29.00 11.09
CA VAL A 447 -7.09 27.79 11.52
C VAL A 447 -5.61 28.08 11.72
N ASP A 448 -4.99 27.39 12.67
CA ASP A 448 -3.54 27.47 12.87
C ASP A 448 -2.80 26.97 11.62
N GLU A 449 -1.97 27.85 11.06
CA GLU A 449 -1.26 27.58 9.81
C GLU A 449 -0.26 26.42 9.97
N GLU A 450 0.38 26.26 11.14
CA GLU A 450 1.33 25.18 11.38
C GLU A 450 0.61 23.82 11.49
N GLU A 451 -0.53 23.77 12.17
CA GLU A 451 -1.37 22.57 12.29
C GLU A 451 -1.88 22.14 10.92
N LEU A 452 -2.40 23.07 10.12
CA LEU A 452 -2.89 22.81 8.78
C LEU A 452 -1.77 22.27 7.86
N TYR A 453 -0.56 22.83 7.95
CA TYR A 453 0.58 22.33 7.20
C TYR A 453 1.07 20.96 7.67
N ASP A 454 1.03 20.71 8.98
CA ASP A 454 1.41 19.40 9.51
C ASP A 454 0.46 18.32 8.97
N ILE A 455 -0.86 18.58 8.91
CA ILE A 455 -1.86 17.70 8.27
C ILE A 455 -1.52 17.49 6.80
N PHE A 456 -1.39 18.56 6.01
CA PHE A 456 -1.12 18.42 4.57
C PHE A 456 0.22 17.75 4.24
N SER A 457 1.20 17.85 5.14
CA SER A 457 2.46 17.14 5.01
C SER A 457 2.31 15.61 5.08
N GLN A 458 1.29 15.11 5.79
CA GLN A 458 1.02 13.67 5.90
C GLN A 458 0.46 13.10 4.59
N PHE A 459 -0.18 13.94 3.76
CA PHE A 459 -0.80 13.54 2.49
C PHE A 459 0.05 13.87 1.25
N ASP A 460 1.29 14.33 1.46
CA ASP A 460 2.23 14.75 0.41
C ASP A 460 1.67 15.85 -0.52
N LEU A 461 0.96 16.84 0.06
CA LEU A 461 0.36 17.92 -0.71
C LEU A 461 1.43 18.72 -1.49
N LYS A 462 1.18 18.93 -2.79
CA LYS A 462 2.08 19.68 -3.69
C LYS A 462 1.66 21.13 -3.94
N ARG A 463 0.43 21.51 -3.58
CA ARG A 463 -0.16 22.85 -3.82
C ARG A 463 -0.22 23.68 -2.53
N VAL A 464 -0.25 25.00 -2.68
CA VAL A 464 -0.43 25.93 -1.57
C VAL A 464 -1.92 25.98 -1.22
N PRO A 465 -2.33 25.67 0.04
CA PRO A 465 -3.70 25.82 0.48
C PRO A 465 -4.09 27.31 0.55
N ARG A 466 -5.22 27.66 -0.07
CA ARG A 466 -5.84 28.98 -0.06
C ARG A 466 -7.36 28.80 -0.01
N GLN A 467 -8.10 29.80 0.45
CA GLN A 467 -9.56 29.72 0.52
C GLN A 467 -10.20 29.31 -0.82
N THR A 468 -9.68 29.83 -1.93
CA THR A 468 -10.22 29.57 -3.28
C THR A 468 -10.00 28.15 -3.80
N ASN A 469 -9.04 27.41 -3.25
CA ASN A 469 -8.69 26.06 -3.73
C ASN A 469 -8.81 24.98 -2.65
N MET A 470 -9.25 25.33 -1.44
CA MET A 470 -9.28 24.42 -0.30
C MET A 470 -10.21 23.23 -0.52
N ASP A 471 -11.44 23.47 -0.96
CA ASP A 471 -12.41 22.41 -1.27
C ASP A 471 -11.86 21.42 -2.31
N ARG A 472 -11.31 21.95 -3.41
CA ARG A 472 -10.66 21.14 -4.46
C ARG A 472 -9.49 20.32 -3.92
N ILE A 473 -8.64 20.92 -3.08
CA ILE A 473 -7.50 20.22 -2.47
C ILE A 473 -7.97 19.05 -1.64
N ILE A 474 -8.95 19.27 -0.75
CA ILE A 474 -9.44 18.23 0.16
C ILE A 474 -10.18 17.13 -0.61
N ARG A 475 -10.96 17.47 -1.64
CA ARG A 475 -11.62 16.47 -2.51
C ARG A 475 -10.62 15.60 -3.27
N GLU A 476 -9.59 16.20 -3.86
CA GLU A 476 -8.56 15.44 -4.55
C GLU A 476 -7.75 14.56 -3.58
N MET A 477 -7.49 15.05 -2.37
CA MET A 477 -6.89 14.23 -1.30
C MET A 477 -7.80 13.06 -0.92
N ALA A 478 -9.09 13.32 -0.74
CA ALA A 478 -10.08 12.30 -0.43
C ALA A 478 -10.15 11.23 -1.52
N HIS A 479 -10.16 11.62 -2.79
CA HIS A 479 -10.17 10.71 -3.92
C HIS A 479 -8.89 9.86 -3.99
N LYS A 480 -7.73 10.50 -3.80
CA LYS A 480 -6.44 9.81 -3.77
C LYS A 480 -6.41 8.73 -2.68
N GLU A 481 -6.79 9.08 -1.45
CA GLU A 481 -6.67 8.20 -0.29
C GLU A 481 -7.76 7.12 -0.24
N LEU A 482 -9.00 7.43 -0.62
CA LEU A 482 -10.11 6.48 -0.54
C LEU A 482 -10.24 5.57 -1.75
N ILE A 483 -9.82 6.02 -2.95
CA ILE A 483 -10.01 5.29 -4.20
C ILE A 483 -8.66 4.96 -4.85
N GLN A 484 -7.87 5.96 -5.25
CA GLN A 484 -6.68 5.73 -6.10
C GLN A 484 -5.62 4.87 -5.41
N ALA A 485 -5.38 5.08 -4.12
CA ALA A 485 -4.39 4.33 -3.35
C ALA A 485 -4.73 2.83 -3.25
N ALA A 486 -6.02 2.48 -3.27
CA ALA A 486 -6.53 1.12 -3.15
C ALA A 486 -7.08 0.56 -4.47
N MET A 487 -6.78 1.21 -5.61
CA MET A 487 -7.38 0.88 -6.91
C MET A 487 -7.14 -0.58 -7.30
N PHE A 488 -5.91 -1.09 -7.14
CA PHE A 488 -5.60 -2.50 -7.40
C PHE A 488 -6.44 -3.47 -6.53
N VAL A 489 -6.72 -3.11 -5.28
CA VAL A 489 -7.57 -3.93 -4.40
C VAL A 489 -9.01 -3.91 -4.89
N SER A 490 -9.54 -2.72 -5.22
CA SER A 490 -10.87 -2.58 -5.82
C SER A 490 -10.99 -3.39 -7.10
N ASP A 491 -9.97 -3.38 -7.95
CA ASP A 491 -9.94 -4.13 -9.19
C ASP A 491 -10.03 -5.64 -8.96
N CYS A 492 -9.37 -6.14 -7.92
CA CYS A 492 -9.44 -7.54 -7.50
C CYS A 492 -10.80 -7.89 -6.89
N TRP A 493 -11.44 -6.97 -6.16
CA TRP A 493 -12.70 -7.22 -5.47
C TRP A 493 -13.92 -7.16 -6.39
N TYR A 494 -13.87 -6.29 -7.40
CA TYR A 494 -15.01 -6.00 -8.27
C TYR A 494 -15.65 -7.24 -8.94
N PRO A 495 -14.90 -8.18 -9.52
CA PRO A 495 -15.50 -9.35 -10.17
C PRO A 495 -16.37 -10.19 -9.24
N VAL A 496 -15.99 -10.28 -7.96
CA VAL A 496 -16.71 -11.07 -6.95
C VAL A 496 -17.87 -10.27 -6.37
N LEU A 497 -17.61 -9.03 -5.93
CA LEU A 497 -18.61 -8.25 -5.20
C LEU A 497 -19.75 -7.74 -6.09
N ARG A 498 -19.49 -7.50 -7.38
CA ARG A 498 -20.56 -7.20 -8.34
C ARG A 498 -21.56 -8.35 -8.46
N GLY A 499 -21.11 -9.61 -8.29
CA GLY A 499 -21.94 -10.81 -8.32
C GLY A 499 -22.95 -10.92 -7.18
N LEU A 500 -22.81 -10.12 -6.11
CA LEU A 500 -23.81 -10.06 -5.04
C LEU A 500 -25.12 -9.39 -5.47
N HIS A 501 -25.12 -8.67 -6.60
CA HIS A 501 -26.29 -7.95 -7.14
C HIS A 501 -27.01 -7.08 -6.10
N LEU A 502 -26.28 -6.53 -5.13
CA LEU A 502 -26.83 -5.68 -4.09
C LEU A 502 -27.11 -4.29 -4.69
N PRO A 503 -28.33 -3.71 -4.54
CA PRO A 503 -28.58 -2.34 -4.98
C PRO A 503 -27.81 -1.31 -4.14
N VAL A 504 -27.49 -0.15 -4.73
CA VAL A 504 -26.76 0.94 -4.05
C VAL A 504 -27.49 1.39 -2.79
N GLU A 505 -28.80 1.59 -2.87
CA GLU A 505 -29.63 2.02 -1.74
C GLU A 505 -29.60 1.00 -0.61
N LYS A 506 -29.57 -0.29 -0.96
CA LYS A 506 -29.48 -1.37 0.02
C LYS A 506 -28.12 -1.36 0.71
N LEU A 507 -27.02 -1.23 -0.04
CA LEU A 507 -25.68 -1.09 0.52
C LEU A 507 -25.63 0.07 1.53
N LEU A 508 -26.13 1.25 1.17
CA LEU A 508 -26.16 2.42 2.06
C LEU A 508 -27.04 2.20 3.30
N SER A 509 -28.11 1.42 3.17
CA SER A 509 -28.93 1.00 4.31
C SER A 509 -28.12 0.12 5.27
N LEU A 510 -27.27 -0.80 4.79
CA LEU A 510 -26.45 -1.67 5.64
C LEU A 510 -25.54 -0.88 6.59
N TYR A 511 -24.94 0.21 6.10
CA TYR A 511 -24.10 1.10 6.91
C TYR A 511 -24.84 1.80 8.06
N LYS A 512 -26.18 1.78 8.07
CA LYS A 512 -27.03 2.28 9.16
C LYS A 512 -27.64 1.13 9.95
N ASP A 513 -28.03 0.08 9.25
CA ASP A 513 -28.82 -1.03 9.76
C ASP A 513 -27.98 -2.05 10.53
N LEU A 514 -26.69 -2.19 10.26
CA LEU A 514 -25.84 -3.15 10.95
C LEU A 514 -25.14 -2.57 12.18
N ILE A 515 -25.04 -1.24 12.30
CA ILE A 515 -24.42 -0.57 13.45
C ILE A 515 -25.27 -0.80 14.71
N PRO A 516 -24.70 -1.42 15.76
CA PRO A 516 -25.41 -1.60 17.01
C PRO A 516 -25.65 -0.27 17.71
N ASN A 517 -26.84 -0.11 18.29
CA ASN A 517 -27.13 0.97 19.23
C ASN A 517 -28.03 0.45 20.35
N PRO A 518 -28.03 1.10 21.54
CA PRO A 518 -28.75 0.56 22.69
C PRO A 518 -30.24 0.33 22.42
N ARG A 519 -30.89 1.22 21.65
CA ARG A 519 -32.33 1.08 21.35
C ARG A 519 -32.62 -0.17 20.51
N ARG A 520 -31.81 -0.42 19.48
CA ARG A 520 -31.98 -1.57 18.59
C ARG A 520 -31.59 -2.88 19.26
N VAL A 521 -30.50 -2.90 20.03
CA VAL A 521 -30.12 -4.08 20.81
C VAL A 521 -31.22 -4.44 21.82
N LEU A 522 -31.81 -3.46 22.50
CA LEU A 522 -32.95 -3.70 23.39
C LEU A 522 -34.17 -4.27 22.68
N SER A 523 -34.44 -3.88 21.43
CA SER A 523 -35.55 -4.42 20.65
C SER A 523 -35.34 -5.87 20.19
N LEU A 524 -34.10 -6.35 20.19
CA LEU A 524 -33.80 -7.75 19.87
C LEU A 524 -34.10 -8.69 21.05
N LEU A 525 -34.10 -8.18 22.29
CA LEU A 525 -34.28 -9.01 23.49
C LEU A 525 -35.71 -9.54 23.60
N LYS A 526 -35.86 -10.87 23.56
CA LYS A 526 -37.10 -11.58 23.82
C LYS A 526 -37.03 -12.18 25.22
N PHE A 527 -37.86 -11.67 26.13
CA PHE A 527 -38.00 -12.21 27.47
C PHE A 527 -39.13 -13.25 27.49
N PRO A 528 -39.13 -14.20 28.44
CA PRO A 528 -40.25 -15.10 28.64
C PRO A 528 -41.52 -14.33 29.02
N ASP A 529 -42.69 -14.82 28.60
CA ASP A 529 -43.97 -14.17 28.88
C ASP A 529 -44.27 -14.13 30.39
N ASP A 530 -43.95 -15.22 31.10
CA ASP A 530 -44.18 -15.37 32.54
C ASP A 530 -42.88 -15.17 33.34
N LEU A 531 -42.66 -13.95 33.83
CA LEU A 531 -41.52 -13.60 34.67
C LEU A 531 -41.86 -13.62 36.15
N CYS A 532 -41.04 -14.31 36.95
CA CYS A 532 -41.07 -14.14 38.41
C CYS A 532 -40.53 -12.75 38.82
N ALA A 533 -40.78 -12.31 40.05
CA ALA A 533 -40.34 -10.99 40.55
C ALA A 533 -38.82 -10.78 40.41
N ASP A 534 -38.03 -11.82 40.70
CA ASP A 534 -36.57 -11.80 40.54
C ASP A 534 -36.16 -11.69 39.07
N GLY A 535 -36.82 -12.44 38.17
CA GLY A 535 -36.61 -12.35 36.72
C GLY A 535 -36.98 -10.98 36.17
N GLN A 536 -38.08 -10.38 36.64
CA GLN A 536 -38.49 -9.03 36.28
C GLN A 536 -37.45 -7.99 36.73
N THR A 537 -36.91 -8.14 37.94
CA THR A 537 -35.85 -7.26 38.47
C THR A 537 -34.56 -7.37 37.64
N THR A 538 -34.14 -8.60 37.34
CA THR A 538 -32.93 -8.86 36.53
C THR A 538 -33.10 -8.38 35.08
N SER A 539 -34.28 -8.55 34.48
CA SER A 539 -34.57 -7.98 33.14
C SER A 539 -34.45 -6.45 33.13
N ASN A 540 -34.90 -5.78 34.19
CA ASN A 540 -34.77 -4.33 34.33
C ASN A 540 -33.30 -3.92 34.52
N HIS A 541 -32.51 -4.72 35.23
CA HIS A 541 -31.05 -4.53 35.33
C HIS A 541 -30.36 -4.68 33.99
N LEU A 542 -30.67 -5.71 33.21
CA LEU A 542 -30.15 -5.89 31.85
C LEU A 542 -30.50 -4.71 30.95
N LYS A 543 -31.78 -4.29 30.94
CA LYS A 543 -32.23 -3.14 30.15
C LYS A 543 -31.52 -1.86 30.55
N ARG A 544 -31.32 -1.63 31.85
CA ARG A 544 -30.57 -0.47 32.38
C ARG A 544 -29.09 -0.54 32.01
N PHE A 545 -28.49 -1.73 32.05
CA PHE A 545 -27.10 -1.98 31.69
C PHE A 545 -26.84 -1.61 30.23
N ILE A 546 -27.62 -2.15 29.30
CA ILE A 546 -27.47 -1.91 27.85
C ILE A 546 -27.63 -0.42 27.52
N ARG A 547 -28.57 0.29 28.17
CA ARG A 547 -28.73 1.74 27.97
C ARG A 547 -27.52 2.57 28.41
N GLY A 548 -26.69 2.03 29.30
CA GLY A 548 -25.50 2.70 29.84
C GLY A 548 -24.19 2.21 29.24
N LEU A 549 -24.21 1.33 28.24
CA LEU A 549 -23.00 0.89 27.53
C LEU A 549 -22.52 1.96 26.55
N ASP A 550 -21.20 2.09 26.43
CA ASP A 550 -20.57 2.76 25.30
C ASP A 550 -20.57 1.86 24.05
N ASP A 551 -20.22 2.42 22.90
CA ASP A 551 -20.26 1.70 21.62
C ASP A 551 -19.35 0.47 21.61
N ASN A 552 -18.19 0.51 22.29
CA ASN A 552 -17.26 -0.61 22.34
C ASN A 552 -17.83 -1.77 23.16
N LEU A 553 -18.30 -1.51 24.38
CA LEU A 553 -18.90 -2.52 25.23
C LEU A 553 -20.23 -3.03 24.64
N LEU A 554 -20.95 -2.21 23.89
CA LEU A 554 -22.16 -2.63 23.20
C LEU A 554 -21.87 -3.64 22.07
N THR A 555 -20.84 -3.40 21.26
CA THR A 555 -20.41 -4.35 20.23
C THR A 555 -19.93 -5.67 20.85
N ARG A 556 -19.20 -5.61 21.98
CA ARG A 556 -18.80 -6.79 22.76
C ARG A 556 -20.01 -7.53 23.33
N PHE A 557 -21.01 -6.82 23.86
CA PHE A 557 -22.24 -7.43 24.35
C PHE A 557 -22.97 -8.19 23.24
N LEU A 558 -23.06 -7.59 22.04
CA LEU A 558 -23.70 -8.24 20.91
C LEU A 558 -22.92 -9.49 20.48
N ARG A 559 -21.60 -9.38 20.35
CA ARG A 559 -20.71 -10.51 20.04
C ARG A 559 -20.84 -11.63 21.06
N PHE A 560 -20.94 -11.30 22.35
CA PHE A 560 -21.15 -12.27 23.42
C PHE A 560 -22.47 -13.04 23.22
N CYS A 561 -23.54 -12.36 22.82
CA CYS A 561 -24.86 -13.01 22.67
C CYS A 561 -25.03 -13.76 21.35
N THR A 562 -24.41 -13.31 20.25
CA THR A 562 -24.72 -13.78 18.88
C THR A 562 -23.51 -14.28 18.09
N GLY A 563 -22.30 -14.06 18.58
CA GLY A 563 -21.06 -14.26 17.83
C GLY A 563 -20.71 -13.10 16.88
N ALA A 564 -21.56 -12.09 16.67
CA ALA A 564 -21.28 -10.95 15.80
C ALA A 564 -21.20 -9.62 16.57
N ASP A 565 -20.28 -8.75 16.17
CA ASP A 565 -20.20 -7.36 16.63
C ASP A 565 -21.21 -6.43 15.92
N LEU A 566 -22.02 -6.98 15.01
CA LEU A 566 -23.01 -6.30 14.17
C LEU A 566 -24.42 -6.86 14.38
N LEU A 567 -25.44 -6.08 14.02
CA LEU A 567 -26.85 -6.47 14.09
C LEU A 567 -27.24 -7.42 12.93
N THR A 568 -26.68 -8.63 12.94
CA THR A 568 -26.99 -9.68 11.94
C THR A 568 -28.22 -10.51 12.30
N GLU A 569 -28.52 -10.60 13.60
CA GLU A 569 -29.57 -11.47 14.16
C GLU A 569 -30.90 -10.76 14.38
N GLY A 570 -31.99 -11.53 14.23
CA GLY A 570 -33.36 -11.02 14.36
C GLY A 570 -33.86 -10.93 15.80
N SER A 571 -33.30 -11.73 16.72
CA SER A 571 -33.64 -11.67 18.14
C SER A 571 -32.62 -12.38 19.02
N ILE A 572 -32.56 -11.96 20.29
CA ILE A 572 -31.78 -12.60 21.35
C ILE A 572 -32.77 -13.10 22.41
N THR A 573 -32.83 -14.40 22.63
CA THR A 573 -33.73 -15.01 23.62
C THR A 573 -33.08 -14.93 25.00
N VAL A 574 -33.77 -14.37 25.98
CA VAL A 574 -33.28 -14.29 27.36
C VAL A 574 -33.91 -15.41 28.18
N SER A 575 -33.09 -16.31 28.70
CA SER A 575 -33.48 -17.34 29.66
C SER A 575 -33.02 -16.96 31.05
N PHE A 576 -33.70 -17.46 32.07
CA PHE A 576 -33.36 -17.17 33.46
C PHE A 576 -33.15 -18.44 34.27
N VAL A 577 -31.99 -18.55 34.92
CA VAL A 577 -31.55 -19.73 35.68
C VAL A 577 -31.41 -19.40 37.18
N ASP A 578 -31.61 -20.41 38.05
CA ASP A 578 -31.41 -20.26 39.49
C ASP A 578 -30.03 -20.79 39.89
N VAL A 579 -29.01 -19.95 39.69
CA VAL A 579 -27.61 -20.26 40.01
C VAL A 579 -27.10 -19.23 41.01
N GLN A 580 -26.41 -19.69 42.06
CA GLN A 580 -25.91 -18.84 43.16
C GLN A 580 -24.44 -19.09 43.47
N GLY A 581 -23.84 -18.18 44.23
CA GLY A 581 -22.44 -18.28 44.67
C GLY A 581 -21.46 -18.13 43.50
N VAL A 582 -20.38 -18.91 43.51
CA VAL A 582 -19.27 -18.80 42.55
C VAL A 582 -19.67 -19.20 41.13
N GLN A 583 -20.72 -20.01 40.97
CA GLN A 583 -21.23 -20.42 39.65
C GLN A 583 -22.10 -19.35 38.98
N ARG A 584 -22.45 -18.27 39.69
CA ARG A 584 -23.31 -17.21 39.16
C ARG A 584 -22.55 -16.39 38.12
N GLN A 585 -22.89 -16.58 36.85
CA GLN A 585 -22.40 -15.77 35.74
C GLN A 585 -23.43 -15.71 34.60
N PRO A 586 -23.47 -14.62 33.81
CA PRO A 586 -24.12 -14.62 32.51
C PRO A 586 -23.46 -15.66 31.59
N VAL A 587 -24.27 -16.47 30.91
CA VAL A 587 -23.82 -17.44 29.90
C VAL A 587 -24.54 -17.15 28.60
N ALA A 588 -23.85 -17.26 27.47
CA ALA A 588 -24.44 -17.05 26.16
C ALA A 588 -24.18 -18.24 25.24
N HIS A 589 -25.20 -18.56 24.44
CA HIS A 589 -25.18 -19.58 23.41
C HIS A 589 -25.32 -18.87 22.07
N THR A 590 -24.18 -18.61 21.42
CA THR A 590 -24.10 -17.78 20.21
C THR A 590 -24.77 -18.42 19.00
N CYS A 591 -24.81 -19.74 18.94
CA CYS A 591 -25.48 -20.51 17.87
C CYS A 591 -27.00 -20.34 17.90
N SER A 592 -27.61 -20.26 19.09
CA SER A 592 -29.06 -20.09 19.25
C SER A 592 -29.48 -18.66 19.59
N SER A 593 -28.52 -17.72 19.62
CA SER A 593 -28.72 -16.33 20.07
C SER A 593 -29.42 -16.27 21.44
N MET A 594 -29.01 -17.13 22.38
CA MET A 594 -29.61 -17.22 23.72
C MET A 594 -28.68 -16.65 24.79
N LEU A 595 -29.24 -15.85 25.70
CA LEU A 595 -28.58 -15.29 26.86
C LEU A 595 -29.21 -15.85 28.13
N GLU A 596 -28.47 -16.66 28.88
CA GLU A 596 -28.88 -17.17 30.19
C GLU A 596 -28.42 -16.23 31.31
N LEU A 597 -29.37 -15.80 32.13
CA LEU A 597 -29.11 -14.90 33.25
C LEU A 597 -29.53 -15.51 34.59
N PRO A 598 -28.65 -15.47 35.60
CA PRO A 598 -29.05 -15.74 36.97
C PRO A 598 -30.21 -14.85 37.43
N LYS A 599 -31.24 -15.43 38.05
CA LYS A 599 -32.41 -14.66 38.51
C LYS A 599 -32.11 -13.71 39.66
N LYS A 600 -31.12 -14.03 40.50
CA LYS A 600 -30.91 -13.42 41.82
C LYS A 600 -29.63 -12.58 41.86
N TYR A 601 -29.81 -11.28 41.64
CA TYR A 601 -28.80 -10.25 41.89
C TYR A 601 -29.25 -9.37 43.06
N ASP A 602 -28.33 -9.06 43.98
CA ASP A 602 -28.64 -8.26 45.16
C ASP A 602 -29.00 -6.81 44.78
N ASN A 603 -28.35 -6.30 43.73
CA ASN A 603 -28.58 -4.97 43.19
C ASN A 603 -27.97 -4.82 41.79
N TYR A 604 -28.30 -3.69 41.14
CA TYR A 604 -27.78 -3.33 39.83
C TYR A 604 -26.25 -3.19 39.78
N LEU A 605 -25.58 -2.76 40.86
CA LEU A 605 -24.12 -2.56 40.86
C LEU A 605 -23.40 -3.91 40.75
N GLN A 606 -23.88 -4.92 41.45
CA GLN A 606 -23.38 -6.28 41.37
C GLN A 606 -23.60 -6.86 39.97
N PHE A 607 -24.82 -6.76 39.44
CA PHE A 607 -25.15 -7.16 38.06
C PHE A 607 -24.19 -6.52 37.04
N ARG A 608 -24.04 -5.18 37.12
CA ARG A 608 -23.17 -4.43 36.21
C ARG A 608 -21.73 -4.88 36.33
N SER A 609 -21.21 -5.04 37.55
CA SER A 609 -19.83 -5.45 37.77
C SER A 609 -19.56 -6.83 37.20
N GLU A 610 -20.41 -7.82 37.47
CA GLU A 610 -20.27 -9.18 36.98
C GLU A 610 -20.33 -9.22 35.45
N PHE A 611 -21.37 -8.61 34.85
CA PHE A 611 -21.53 -8.59 33.40
C PHE A 611 -20.37 -7.84 32.70
N SER A 612 -19.97 -6.68 33.23
CA SER A 612 -18.83 -5.94 32.67
C SER A 612 -17.52 -6.73 32.74
N ASN A 613 -17.30 -7.54 33.77
CA ASN A 613 -16.11 -8.38 33.88
C ASN A 613 -16.12 -9.49 32.83
N VAL A 614 -17.28 -10.11 32.58
CA VAL A 614 -17.46 -11.09 31.50
C VAL A 614 -17.14 -10.47 30.14
N LEU A 615 -17.70 -9.29 29.83
CA LEU A 615 -17.46 -8.63 28.53
C LEU A 615 -16.01 -8.18 28.33
N LYS A 616 -15.25 -7.93 29.40
CA LYS A 616 -13.85 -7.54 29.34
C LYS A 616 -12.88 -8.72 29.16
N SER A 617 -13.34 -9.96 29.39
CA SER A 617 -12.47 -11.14 29.29
C SER A 617 -12.07 -11.47 27.85
N ASP A 618 -12.83 -11.04 26.84
CA ASP A 618 -12.59 -11.20 25.38
C ASP A 618 -12.37 -12.65 24.89
N ILE A 619 -12.44 -13.63 25.78
CA ILE A 619 -12.33 -15.06 25.51
C ILE A 619 -13.57 -15.69 26.13
N TRP A 620 -14.56 -15.95 25.30
CA TRP A 620 -15.80 -16.61 25.70
C TRP A 620 -15.80 -18.02 25.10
N ILE A 621 -15.90 -19.03 25.97
CA ILE A 621 -16.13 -20.40 25.52
C ILE A 621 -17.57 -20.43 25.01
N MET A 622 -17.74 -20.63 23.71
CA MET A 622 -19.07 -20.72 23.11
C MET A 622 -19.64 -22.10 23.44
N ASP A 623 -20.56 -22.16 24.40
CA ASP A 623 -21.13 -23.43 24.88
C ASP A 623 -22.37 -23.82 24.07
N ILE A 624 -22.53 -25.12 23.79
CA ILE A 624 -23.70 -25.69 23.10
C ILE A 624 -24.82 -25.95 24.10
N ILE A 625 -26.08 -25.72 23.70
CA ILE A 625 -27.24 -26.45 24.23
C ILE A 625 -27.80 -27.33 23.12
#